data_AF-A0A1V6QT35-F1
#
_entry.id   AF-A0A1V6QT35-F1
#
_cell.length_a   1.000
_cell.length_b   1.000
_cell.length_c   1.000
_cell.angle_alpha   90.00
_cell.angle_beta   90.00
_cell.angle_gamma   90.00
#
_symmetry.space_group_name_H-M   'P 1'
#
loop_
_entity.id
_entity.type
_entity.pdbx_description
1 polymer ?
#
loop_
_entity_poly.entity_id
_entity_poly.type
_entity_poly.pdbx_seq_one_letter_code
_entity_poly.pdbx_strand_id
1 'polypeptide(L)'
;MTEYQGMNYTILHTEFYRERAQPGMLVVGSDSHTCSAGAIGCLAIGLGAADVTLPLVTGETWFNVPEAINIRLVGAPKPGIGGKDVILYILQVLKRNTIASDRIVEFTGPGVRHLSLDARFAVSNMTTELGGITGLLAPDDITQEFINRRKLTRHKWNTIYFKPDVDAEYAAVHEIDLTNDVFYRTLYPAG
;
A
#
# COMPACT_ATOMS: atom_id res chain seq x y z
N MET A 1 18.79 14.09 6.09
CA MET A 1 17.97 14.05 7.32
C MET A 1 17.71 15.47 7.80
N THR A 2 16.76 16.21 7.21
CA THR A 2 16.66 17.67 7.44
C THR A 2 15.32 18.15 7.99
N GLU A 3 14.32 17.27 8.20
CA GLU A 3 12.97 17.69 8.63
C GLU A 3 12.37 16.81 9.71
N TYR A 4 12.89 16.94 10.93
CA TYR A 4 12.31 16.32 12.12
C TYR A 4 10.99 16.98 12.52
N GLN A 5 9.95 16.18 12.80
CA GLN A 5 8.60 16.68 13.17
C GLN A 5 8.35 16.76 14.68
N GLY A 6 9.24 16.23 15.52
CA GLY A 6 9.00 16.10 16.95
C GLY A 6 8.33 14.79 17.34
N MET A 7 8.29 14.52 18.66
CA MET A 7 7.51 13.43 19.24
C MET A 7 6.04 13.87 19.38
N ASN A 8 5.10 12.91 19.31
CA ASN A 8 3.66 13.13 19.47
C ASN A 8 3.02 14.11 18.45
N TYR A 9 3.65 14.31 17.29
CA TYR A 9 3.08 15.14 16.23
C TYR A 9 1.86 14.47 15.58
N THR A 10 2.02 13.23 15.13
CA THR A 10 0.97 12.39 14.52
C THR A 10 1.53 10.98 14.28
N ILE A 11 0.71 10.05 13.78
CA ILE A 11 1.17 8.74 13.32
C ILE A 11 2.02 8.90 12.06
N LEU A 12 3.24 8.36 12.08
CA LEU A 12 4.24 8.47 11.02
C LEU A 12 3.65 8.22 9.62
N HIS A 13 3.01 7.07 9.44
CA HIS A 13 2.50 6.65 8.14
C HIS A 13 1.40 7.56 7.63
N THR A 14 0.57 8.13 8.51
CA THR A 14 -0.51 9.05 8.13
C THR A 14 0.05 10.37 7.59
N GLU A 15 1.06 10.96 8.25
CA GLU A 15 1.68 12.20 7.76
C GLU A 15 2.50 11.96 6.51
N PHE A 16 3.32 10.91 6.52
CA PHE A 16 4.20 10.62 5.39
C PHE A 16 3.37 10.34 4.13
N TYR A 17 2.31 9.53 4.24
CA TYR A 17 1.36 9.27 3.16
C TYR A 17 0.64 10.54 2.69
N ARG A 18 0.15 11.36 3.62
CA ARG A 18 -0.66 12.54 3.28
C ARG A 18 0.14 13.66 2.67
N GLU A 19 1.37 13.85 3.13
CA GLU A 19 2.14 15.04 2.80
C GLU A 19 3.39 14.74 1.97
N ARG A 20 4.13 13.64 2.19
CA ARG A 20 5.51 13.51 1.66
C ARG A 20 5.67 12.50 0.54
N ALA A 21 5.08 11.32 0.70
CA ALA A 21 5.17 10.22 -0.24
C ALA A 21 4.59 10.64 -1.59
N GLN A 22 5.27 10.32 -2.68
CA GLN A 22 4.83 10.65 -4.05
C GLN A 22 4.79 9.38 -4.89
N PRO A 23 3.79 9.24 -5.78
CA PRO A 23 3.78 8.19 -6.79
C PRO A 23 5.15 8.01 -7.45
N GLY A 24 5.59 6.74 -7.53
CA GLY A 24 6.87 6.35 -8.12
C GLY A 24 8.08 6.47 -7.20
N MET A 25 7.91 6.85 -5.94
CA MET A 25 8.99 6.77 -4.96
C MET A 25 9.23 5.33 -4.48
N LEU A 26 10.50 4.98 -4.32
CA LEU A 26 10.95 3.91 -3.43
C LEU A 26 11.06 4.48 -2.01
N VAL A 27 10.31 3.93 -1.07
CA VAL A 27 10.24 4.38 0.32
C VAL A 27 10.76 3.27 1.22
N VAL A 28 11.75 3.57 2.05
CA VAL A 28 12.25 2.67 3.10
C VAL A 28 11.98 3.28 4.46
N GLY A 29 11.50 2.48 5.41
CA GLY A 29 11.20 2.92 6.76
C GLY A 29 11.47 1.83 7.78
N SER A 30 11.77 2.23 9.02
CA SER A 30 12.12 1.31 10.10
C SER A 30 10.88 0.75 10.84
N ASP A 31 9.77 0.59 10.12
CA ASP A 31 8.47 0.18 10.64
C ASP A 31 7.76 -0.71 9.61
N SER A 32 7.10 -1.78 10.07
CA SER A 32 6.44 -2.75 9.19
C SER A 32 5.36 -2.14 8.31
N HIS A 33 4.66 -1.10 8.80
CA HIS A 33 3.53 -0.50 8.13
C HIS A 33 3.94 0.63 7.18
N THR A 34 5.23 0.79 6.87
CA THR A 34 5.73 1.68 5.81
C THR A 34 5.06 1.38 4.46
N CYS A 35 4.62 0.15 4.23
CA CYS A 35 3.80 -0.29 3.08
C CYS A 35 2.55 0.56 2.83
N SER A 36 2.05 1.31 3.81
CA SER A 36 0.88 2.20 3.66
C SER A 36 1.02 3.21 2.52
N ALA A 37 2.25 3.65 2.21
CA ALA A 37 2.49 4.58 1.11
C ALA A 37 2.23 3.96 -0.28
N GLY A 38 2.12 2.63 -0.39
CA GLY A 38 1.72 1.96 -1.63
C GLY A 38 0.30 2.32 -2.10
N ALA A 39 -0.54 2.88 -1.23
CA ALA A 39 -1.88 3.36 -1.56
C ALA A 39 -1.90 4.49 -2.62
N ILE A 40 -0.77 5.18 -2.80
CA ILE A 40 -0.57 6.22 -3.82
C ILE A 40 0.49 5.80 -4.86
N GLY A 41 0.78 4.51 -4.98
CA GLY A 41 1.71 3.96 -5.98
C GLY A 41 3.19 4.16 -5.67
N CYS A 42 3.56 4.17 -4.39
CA CYS A 42 4.96 4.01 -3.97
C CYS A 42 5.31 2.53 -3.85
N LEU A 43 6.57 2.17 -4.11
CA LEU A 43 7.13 0.93 -3.60
C LEU A 43 7.65 1.20 -2.19
N ALA A 44 6.88 0.82 -1.16
CA ALA A 44 7.18 1.20 0.22
C ALA A 44 7.44 -0.02 1.11
N ILE A 45 8.65 -0.11 1.67
CA ILE A 45 9.15 -1.33 2.33
C ILE A 45 9.56 -1.01 3.77
N GLY A 46 9.05 -1.80 4.71
CA GLY A 46 9.51 -1.81 6.10
C GLY A 46 10.78 -2.65 6.23
N LEU A 47 11.84 -2.07 6.79
CA LEU A 47 13.14 -2.72 6.97
C LEU A 47 13.63 -2.56 8.41
N GLY A 48 14.66 -3.33 8.80
CA GLY A 48 15.31 -3.17 10.09
C GLY A 48 16.03 -1.82 10.22
N ALA A 49 16.24 -1.35 11.45
CA ALA A 49 16.91 -0.07 11.68
C ALA A 49 18.31 0.02 11.04
N ALA A 50 19.07 -1.07 11.03
CA ALA A 50 20.38 -1.15 10.38
C ALA A 50 20.25 -0.98 8.85
N ASP A 51 19.29 -1.66 8.23
CA ASP A 51 19.05 -1.64 6.78
C ASP A 51 18.54 -0.28 6.29
N VAL A 52 17.83 0.47 7.14
CA VAL A 52 17.44 1.86 6.86
C VAL A 52 18.60 2.82 7.07
N THR A 53 19.52 2.52 7.99
CA THR A 53 20.69 3.38 8.25
C THR A 53 21.65 3.40 7.06
N LEU A 54 21.80 2.28 6.35
CA LEU A 54 22.67 2.19 5.17
C LEU A 54 22.32 3.25 4.09
N PRO A 55 21.11 3.28 3.49
CA PRO A 55 20.74 4.28 2.49
C PRO A 55 20.70 5.71 3.05
N LEU A 56 20.50 5.89 4.37
CA LEU A 56 20.61 7.22 4.98
C LEU A 56 22.04 7.77 4.95
N VAL A 57 23.04 6.89 5.00
CA VAL A 57 24.46 7.26 4.97
C VAL A 57 25.02 7.28 3.54
N THR A 58 24.69 6.27 2.74
CA THR A 58 25.28 6.05 1.41
C THR A 58 24.44 6.64 0.27
N GLY A 59 23.15 6.89 0.51
CA GLY A 59 22.18 7.26 -0.54
C GLY A 59 21.69 6.06 -1.36
N GLU A 60 22.17 4.84 -1.08
CA GLU A 60 21.92 3.65 -1.89
C GLU A 60 21.66 2.44 -1.01
N THR A 61 20.85 1.50 -1.50
CA THR A 61 20.61 0.22 -0.84
C THR A 61 20.40 -0.89 -1.88
N TRP A 62 20.53 -2.14 -1.44
CA TRP A 62 20.39 -3.31 -2.29
C TRP A 62 19.03 -3.95 -2.06
N PHE A 63 18.31 -4.22 -3.15
CA PHE A 63 17.08 -5.00 -3.14
C PHE A 63 17.22 -6.20 -4.06
N ASN A 64 16.82 -7.37 -3.57
CA ASN A 64 16.42 -8.43 -4.47
C ASN A 64 15.01 -8.09 -4.98
N VAL A 65 14.81 -8.08 -6.30
CA VAL A 65 13.50 -7.75 -6.88
C VAL A 65 12.53 -8.89 -6.52
N PRO A 66 11.51 -8.64 -5.68
CA PRO A 66 10.60 -9.68 -5.27
C PRO A 66 9.60 -10.01 -6.40
N GLU A 67 9.08 -11.23 -6.39
CA GLU A 67 7.95 -11.57 -7.25
C GLU A 67 6.71 -10.75 -6.84
N ALA A 68 5.83 -10.48 -7.81
CA ALA A 68 4.55 -9.83 -7.56
C ALA A 68 3.40 -10.83 -7.68
N ILE A 69 2.38 -10.66 -6.82
CA ILE A 69 1.07 -11.28 -6.99
C ILE A 69 0.04 -10.20 -7.27
N ASN A 70 -1.00 -10.56 -8.01
CA ASN A 70 -2.09 -9.67 -8.33
C ASN A 70 -3.36 -10.07 -7.56
N ILE A 71 -3.86 -9.16 -6.73
CA ILE A 71 -5.20 -9.27 -6.15
C ILE A 71 -6.13 -8.38 -6.97
N ARG A 72 -6.87 -9.00 -7.88
CA ARG A 72 -7.78 -8.32 -8.80
C ARG A 72 -9.14 -8.11 -8.13
N LEU A 73 -9.42 -6.87 -7.74
CA LEU A 73 -10.67 -6.47 -7.14
C LEU A 73 -11.73 -6.23 -8.23
N VAL A 74 -12.86 -6.92 -8.13
CA VAL A 74 -14.03 -6.76 -9.00
C VAL A 74 -15.26 -6.37 -8.20
N GLY A 75 -16.30 -5.90 -8.88
CA GLY A 75 -17.51 -5.42 -8.21
C GLY A 75 -17.33 -4.07 -7.52
N ALA A 76 -18.28 -3.71 -6.67
CA ALA A 76 -18.26 -2.48 -5.88
C ALA A 76 -18.68 -2.78 -4.43
N PRO A 77 -17.96 -2.24 -3.43
CA PRO A 77 -18.37 -2.35 -2.04
C PRO A 77 -19.77 -1.78 -1.81
N LYS A 78 -20.56 -2.43 -0.94
CA LYS A 78 -21.84 -1.89 -0.50
C LYS A 78 -21.65 -0.58 0.29
N PRO A 79 -22.64 0.33 0.31
CA PRO A 79 -22.59 1.53 1.15
C PRO A 79 -22.28 1.19 2.61
N GLY A 80 -21.36 1.94 3.23
CA GLY A 80 -20.92 1.74 4.61
C GLY A 80 -19.72 0.81 4.79
N ILE A 81 -19.26 0.14 3.73
CA ILE A 81 -18.04 -0.68 3.74
C ILE A 81 -16.81 0.22 3.54
N GLY A 82 -15.86 0.15 4.48
CA GLY A 82 -14.59 0.88 4.43
C GLY A 82 -13.41 0.04 3.96
N GLY A 83 -12.23 0.65 3.82
CA GLY A 83 -11.02 -0.08 3.40
C GLY A 83 -10.54 -1.13 4.40
N LYS A 84 -10.75 -0.89 5.70
CA LYS A 84 -10.46 -1.88 6.75
C LYS A 84 -11.31 -3.13 6.58
N ASP A 85 -12.56 -2.94 6.18
CA ASP A 85 -13.40 -4.07 5.85
C ASP A 85 -12.72 -4.77 4.66
N VAL A 86 -12.63 -4.12 3.49
CA VAL A 86 -12.08 -4.73 2.25
C VAL A 86 -10.83 -5.59 2.47
N ILE A 87 -9.83 -5.12 3.22
CA ILE A 87 -8.62 -5.92 3.47
C ILE A 87 -8.83 -7.13 4.39
N LEU A 88 -9.70 -7.02 5.39
CA LEU A 88 -10.11 -8.17 6.21
C LEU A 88 -10.90 -9.21 5.40
N TYR A 89 -11.68 -8.81 4.38
CA TYR A 89 -12.29 -9.77 3.44
C TYR A 89 -11.22 -10.51 2.67
N ILE A 90 -10.26 -9.77 2.11
CA ILE A 90 -9.18 -10.32 1.30
C ILE A 90 -8.39 -11.33 2.14
N LEU A 91 -8.03 -10.97 3.38
CA LEU A 91 -7.39 -11.86 4.35
C LEU A 91 -8.21 -13.13 4.61
N GLN A 92 -9.54 -13.04 4.69
CA GLN A 92 -10.40 -14.20 4.89
C GLN A 92 -10.48 -15.10 3.65
N VAL A 93 -10.63 -14.52 2.46
CA VAL A 93 -10.74 -15.27 1.20
C VAL A 93 -9.43 -15.98 0.89
N LEU A 94 -8.31 -15.29 1.05
CA LEU A 94 -6.97 -15.85 0.86
C LEU A 94 -6.54 -16.75 2.03
N LYS A 95 -7.14 -16.58 3.22
CA LYS A 95 -6.80 -17.24 4.49
C LYS A 95 -5.33 -16.99 4.87
N ARG A 96 -4.81 -17.77 5.84
CA ARG A 96 -3.35 -17.92 6.06
C ARG A 96 -2.73 -18.74 4.91
N ASN A 97 -2.84 -18.27 3.68
CA ASN A 97 -2.00 -18.80 2.61
C ASN A 97 -0.66 -18.04 2.62
N THR A 98 0.40 -18.72 2.21
CA THR A 98 1.75 -18.14 2.10
C THR A 98 2.01 -17.54 0.72
N ILE A 99 0.95 -17.32 -0.08
CA ILE A 99 1.08 -16.88 -1.48
C ILE A 99 1.63 -15.45 -1.52
N ALA A 100 1.22 -14.60 -0.59
CA ALA A 100 1.76 -13.24 -0.47
C ALA A 100 3.10 -13.16 0.28
N SER A 101 3.54 -14.24 0.95
CA SER A 101 4.79 -14.25 1.72
C SER A 101 5.99 -13.91 0.85
N ASP A 102 6.78 -12.92 1.28
CA ASP A 102 7.99 -12.41 0.59
C ASP A 102 7.72 -11.89 -0.84
N ARG A 103 6.49 -11.46 -1.13
CA ARG A 103 6.09 -10.91 -2.43
C ARG A 103 5.50 -9.52 -2.33
N ILE A 104 5.54 -8.78 -3.44
CA ILE A 104 4.75 -7.56 -3.61
C ILE A 104 3.31 -7.97 -3.91
N VAL A 105 2.36 -7.30 -3.26
CA VAL A 105 0.93 -7.47 -3.55
C VAL A 105 0.46 -6.24 -4.31
N GLU A 106 0.10 -6.42 -5.57
CA GLU A 106 -0.54 -5.37 -6.35
C GLU A 106 -2.06 -5.56 -6.35
N PHE A 107 -2.79 -4.54 -5.92
CA PHE A 107 -4.26 -4.56 -6.00
C PHE A 107 -4.69 -3.86 -7.28
N THR A 108 -5.32 -4.63 -8.17
CA THR A 108 -5.75 -4.15 -9.49
C THR A 108 -7.24 -4.39 -9.72
N GLY A 109 -7.71 -4.12 -10.93
CA GLY A 109 -9.07 -4.44 -11.35
C GLY A 109 -10.06 -3.28 -11.17
N PRO A 110 -11.27 -3.42 -11.75
CA PRO A 110 -12.27 -2.35 -11.79
C PRO A 110 -12.80 -1.97 -10.40
N GLY A 111 -12.68 -2.83 -9.39
CA GLY A 111 -13.10 -2.56 -8.02
C GLY A 111 -12.32 -1.44 -7.35
N VAL A 112 -11.04 -1.23 -7.73
CA VAL A 112 -10.15 -0.22 -7.14
C VAL A 112 -10.69 1.20 -7.27
N ARG A 113 -11.41 1.51 -8.37
CA ARG A 113 -12.00 2.84 -8.61
C ARG A 113 -13.07 3.21 -7.57
N HIS A 114 -13.64 2.22 -6.88
CA HIS A 114 -14.64 2.41 -5.84
C HIS A 114 -14.02 2.64 -4.46
N LEU A 115 -12.69 2.51 -4.33
CA LEU A 115 -11.97 2.73 -3.08
C LEU A 115 -11.46 4.16 -3.01
N SER A 116 -11.84 4.87 -1.95
CA SER A 116 -11.22 6.16 -1.60
C SER A 116 -9.74 5.96 -1.24
N LEU A 117 -8.97 7.04 -1.24
CA LEU A 117 -7.58 7.00 -0.83
C LEU A 117 -7.37 6.53 0.62
N ASP A 118 -8.25 6.90 1.55
CA ASP A 118 -8.18 6.37 2.92
C ASP A 118 -8.49 4.86 2.95
N ALA A 119 -9.37 4.37 2.06
CA ALA A 119 -9.62 2.94 1.94
C ALA A 119 -8.40 2.20 1.36
N ARG A 120 -7.76 2.76 0.33
CA ARG A 120 -6.51 2.25 -0.25
C ARG A 120 -5.36 2.24 0.76
N PHE A 121 -5.29 3.28 1.60
CA PHE A 121 -4.34 3.35 2.72
C PHE A 121 -4.53 2.17 3.67
N ALA A 122 -5.77 1.89 4.10
CA ALA A 122 -6.06 0.76 4.98
C ALA A 122 -5.69 -0.59 4.32
N VAL A 123 -5.98 -0.75 3.03
CA VAL A 123 -5.64 -1.97 2.26
C VAL A 123 -4.12 -2.17 2.17
N SER A 124 -3.38 -1.11 1.81
CA SER A 124 -1.92 -1.18 1.67
C SER A 124 -1.24 -1.38 3.03
N ASN A 125 -1.70 -0.66 4.06
CA ASN A 125 -1.22 -0.76 5.43
C ASN A 125 -1.34 -2.19 5.96
N MET A 126 -2.49 -2.84 5.75
CA MET A 126 -2.74 -4.19 6.26
C MET A 126 -2.25 -5.32 5.33
N THR A 127 -1.45 -5.00 4.32
CA THR A 127 -0.85 -6.02 3.44
C THR A 127 0.24 -6.81 4.16
N THR A 128 0.88 -6.24 5.18
CA THR A 128 1.89 -6.97 5.97
C THR A 128 1.30 -8.17 6.70
N GLU A 129 0.01 -8.15 7.05
CA GLU A 129 -0.72 -9.26 7.69
C GLU A 129 -0.97 -10.43 6.72
N LEU A 130 -0.89 -10.21 5.41
CA LEU A 130 -0.83 -11.29 4.39
C LEU A 130 0.59 -11.89 4.28
N GLY A 131 1.59 -11.31 4.96
CA GLY A 131 3.00 -11.64 4.78
C GLY A 131 3.64 -10.97 3.55
N GLY A 132 2.91 -10.07 2.88
CA GLY A 132 3.43 -9.29 1.77
C GLY A 132 4.49 -8.30 2.22
N ILE A 133 5.52 -8.12 1.39
CA ILE A 133 6.57 -7.10 1.59
C ILE A 133 5.94 -5.71 1.56
N THR A 134 5.04 -5.50 0.60
CA THR A 134 4.26 -4.27 0.46
C THR A 134 2.98 -4.51 -0.33
N GLY A 135 2.01 -3.63 -0.12
CA GLY A 135 0.78 -3.58 -0.88
C GLY A 135 0.70 -2.26 -1.63
N LEU A 136 0.48 -2.29 -2.94
CA LEU A 136 0.39 -1.06 -3.72
C LEU A 136 -0.75 -1.08 -4.73
N LEU A 137 -1.20 0.13 -5.07
CA LEU A 137 -2.22 0.37 -6.08
C LEU A 137 -1.67 1.35 -7.11
N ALA A 138 -1.89 1.04 -8.38
CA ALA A 138 -1.51 1.92 -9.47
C ALA A 138 -2.21 3.28 -9.31
N PRO A 139 -1.46 4.39 -9.38
CA PRO A 139 -2.02 5.72 -9.34
C PRO A 139 -3.04 5.99 -10.45
N ASP A 140 -4.10 6.68 -10.08
CA ASP A 140 -5.21 7.11 -10.94
C ASP A 140 -5.56 8.59 -10.70
N ASP A 141 -6.65 9.05 -11.31
CA ASP A 141 -7.09 10.45 -11.23
C ASP A 141 -7.36 10.89 -9.77
N ILE A 142 -7.89 9.99 -8.93
CA ILE A 142 -8.11 10.25 -7.49
C ILE A 142 -6.76 10.49 -6.80
N THR A 143 -5.77 9.67 -7.13
CA THR A 143 -4.41 9.80 -6.61
C THR A 143 -3.79 11.12 -7.07
N GLN A 144 -3.91 11.45 -8.35
CA GLN A 144 -3.38 12.69 -8.91
C GLN A 144 -4.03 13.93 -8.27
N GLU A 145 -5.35 13.93 -8.10
CA GLU A 145 -6.07 15.03 -7.46
C GLU A 145 -5.60 15.23 -6.00
N PHE A 146 -5.42 14.15 -5.26
CA PHE A 146 -4.92 14.20 -3.89
C PHE A 146 -3.53 14.83 -3.78
N ILE A 147 -2.60 14.41 -4.65
CA ILE A 147 -1.25 14.97 -4.69
C ILE A 147 -1.31 16.46 -5.06
N ASN A 148 -2.14 16.85 -6.02
CA ASN A 148 -2.26 18.24 -6.47
C ASN A 148 -2.81 19.19 -5.39
N ARG A 149 -3.69 18.68 -4.51
CA ARG A 149 -4.26 19.42 -3.37
C ARG A 149 -3.24 19.71 -2.25
N ARG A 150 -2.05 19.10 -2.26
CA ARG A 150 -1.01 19.39 -1.26
C ARG A 150 -0.52 20.83 -1.37
N LYS A 151 -0.31 21.44 -0.20
CA LYS A 151 0.08 22.86 -0.08
C LYS A 151 1.51 23.13 -0.55
N LEU A 152 2.44 22.24 -0.22
CA LEU A 152 3.86 22.42 -0.49
C LEU A 152 4.22 21.91 -1.88
N THR A 153 4.75 22.77 -2.76
CA THR A 153 5.13 22.41 -4.14
C THR A 153 6.13 21.25 -4.21
N ARG A 154 7.10 21.21 -3.30
CA ARG A 154 8.09 20.12 -3.21
C ARG A 154 7.47 18.73 -2.99
N HIS A 155 6.25 18.67 -2.47
CA HIS A 155 5.51 17.44 -2.22
C HIS A 155 4.64 16.97 -3.40
N LYS A 156 4.75 17.66 -4.54
CA LYS A 156 3.99 17.35 -5.77
C LYS A 156 4.74 17.60 -7.09
N TRP A 157 6.01 18.03 -7.05
CA TRP A 157 6.75 18.46 -8.25
C TRP A 157 7.38 17.32 -9.05
N ASN A 158 7.77 16.20 -8.41
CA ASN A 158 8.54 15.14 -9.04
C ASN A 158 7.81 13.79 -9.00
N THR A 159 6.51 13.80 -9.31
CA THR A 159 5.67 12.60 -9.24
C THR A 159 5.76 11.81 -10.55
N ILE A 160 5.98 10.50 -10.44
CA ILE A 160 5.99 9.58 -11.58
C ILE A 160 4.87 8.56 -11.37
N TYR A 161 3.90 8.57 -12.28
CA TYR A 161 2.71 7.73 -12.17
C TYR A 161 2.92 6.42 -12.95
N PHE A 162 3.67 5.49 -12.37
CA PHE A 162 3.85 4.17 -12.96
C PHE A 162 2.52 3.41 -13.04
N LYS A 163 2.39 2.60 -14.09
CA LYS A 163 1.30 1.65 -14.26
C LYS A 163 1.89 0.31 -14.66
N PRO A 164 1.25 -0.81 -14.29
CA PRO A 164 1.67 -2.11 -14.78
C PRO A 164 1.54 -2.15 -16.30
N ASP A 165 2.49 -2.82 -16.95
CA ASP A 165 2.42 -3.12 -18.37
C ASP A 165 1.27 -4.10 -18.64
N VAL A 166 0.76 -4.11 -19.88
CA VAL A 166 -0.38 -4.94 -20.28
C VAL A 166 -0.07 -6.43 -20.19
N ASP A 167 1.19 -6.80 -20.38
CA ASP A 167 1.74 -8.15 -20.37
C ASP A 167 2.56 -8.45 -19.10
N ALA A 168 2.38 -7.66 -18.03
CA ALA A 168 3.04 -7.90 -16.75
C ALA A 168 2.72 -9.32 -16.22
N GLU A 169 3.77 -10.08 -15.91
CA GLU A 169 3.66 -11.43 -15.36
C GLU A 169 3.57 -11.38 -13.82
N TYR A 170 2.65 -12.17 -13.26
CA TYR A 170 2.49 -12.32 -11.81
C TYR A 170 2.68 -13.78 -11.41
N ALA A 171 3.31 -14.00 -10.26
CA ALA A 171 3.47 -15.34 -9.70
C ALA A 171 2.11 -16.00 -9.37
N ALA A 172 1.11 -15.19 -9.03
CA ALA A 172 -0.27 -15.62 -8.83
C ALA A 172 -1.24 -14.47 -9.10
N VAL A 173 -2.45 -14.82 -9.55
CA VAL A 173 -3.57 -13.87 -9.72
C VAL A 173 -4.77 -14.40 -8.96
N HIS A 174 -5.35 -13.59 -8.09
CA HIS A 174 -6.54 -13.90 -7.32
C HIS A 174 -7.61 -12.85 -7.56
N GLU A 175 -8.79 -13.28 -7.97
CA GLU A 175 -9.94 -12.38 -8.13
C GLU A 175 -10.77 -12.33 -6.85
N ILE A 176 -11.10 -11.13 -6.39
CA ILE A 176 -11.90 -10.88 -5.18
C ILE A 176 -13.09 -10.00 -5.54
N ASP A 177 -14.29 -10.52 -5.34
CA ASP A 177 -15.55 -9.81 -5.62
C ASP A 177 -16.05 -9.02 -4.39
N LEU A 178 -16.04 -7.69 -4.51
CA LEU A 178 -16.45 -6.75 -3.48
C LEU A 178 -17.98 -6.60 -3.33
N THR A 179 -18.79 -7.27 -4.17
CA THR A 179 -20.26 -7.24 -4.04
C THR A 179 -20.81 -8.18 -2.98
N ASN A 180 -20.09 -9.27 -2.68
CA ASN A 180 -20.45 -10.22 -1.62
C ASN A 180 -20.41 -9.51 -0.25
N ASP A 181 -21.07 -10.03 0.78
CA ASP A 181 -21.18 -9.35 2.08
C ASP A 181 -19.79 -9.12 2.73
N VAL A 182 -19.20 -7.96 2.43
CA VAL A 182 -17.92 -7.45 2.92
C VAL A 182 -18.00 -7.08 4.43
N PHE A 183 -19.05 -7.50 5.14
CA PHE A 183 -19.23 -7.23 6.57
C PHE A 183 -18.58 -8.34 7.39
N TYR A 184 -17.41 -8.06 7.96
CA TYR A 184 -16.84 -8.92 8.99
C TYR A 184 -16.23 -8.08 10.11
N ARG A 185 -16.63 -8.43 11.31
CA ARG A 185 -15.93 -8.07 12.53
C ARG A 185 -14.93 -9.19 12.77
N THR A 186 -13.64 -8.89 12.93
CA THR A 186 -12.68 -9.88 13.42
C THR A 186 -13.15 -10.33 14.80
N LEU A 187 -13.72 -11.53 14.91
CA LEU A 187 -14.39 -11.97 16.14
C LEU A 187 -13.42 -12.41 17.24
N TYR A 188 -12.17 -12.76 16.91
CA TYR A 188 -11.16 -13.14 17.91
C TYR A 188 -9.73 -12.87 17.40
N PRO A 189 -8.80 -12.35 18.22
CA PRO A 189 -7.39 -12.49 17.95
C PRO A 189 -7.02 -13.96 18.13
N ALA A 190 -6.57 -14.62 17.05
CA ALA A 190 -6.02 -15.97 17.16
C ALA A 190 -4.79 -15.92 18.09
N GLY A 191 -4.82 -16.75 19.15
CA GLY A 191 -3.70 -16.95 20.06
C GLY A 191 -2.55 -17.74 19.45
#